data_AF-A0A929F7A8-F1
#
_entry.id   AF-A0A929F7A8-F1
#
_cell.length_a   1.000
_cell.length_b   1.000
_cell.length_c   1.000
_cell.angle_alpha   90.00
_cell.angle_beta   90.00
_cell.angle_gamma   90.00
#
_symmetry.space_group_name_H-M   'P 1'
#
loop_
_entity.id
_entity.type
_entity.pdbx_description
1 polymer ?
#
loop_
_entity_poly.entity_id
_entity_poly.type
_entity_poly.pdbx_seq_one_letter_code
_entity_poly.pdbx_strand_id
1 'polypeptide(L)'
;MKAKRICMIIVALAILGLVAGFTAPAQAKSKPIEIILSTYMPTSYGYLVTPLKHFTEAVEKESGGRVKFKFYHSGQLYKGKEEFAALERGDIDMTSPLDI
;
A
#
# COMPACT_ATOMS: atom_id res chain seq x y z
N MET A 1 9.21 57.25 -11.35
CA MET A 1 10.35 56.32 -11.14
C MET A 1 10.12 55.27 -10.05
N LYS A 2 9.52 55.61 -8.89
CA LYS A 2 9.27 54.66 -7.78
C LYS A 2 8.30 53.51 -8.14
N ALA A 3 7.20 53.82 -8.84
CA ALA A 3 6.20 52.81 -9.26
C ALA A 3 6.75 51.75 -10.24
N LYS A 4 7.63 52.14 -11.17
CA LYS A 4 8.28 51.21 -12.10
C LYS A 4 9.22 50.23 -11.39
N ARG A 5 9.92 50.68 -10.33
CA ARG A 5 10.78 49.82 -9.51
C ARG A 5 9.99 48.81 -8.68
N ILE A 6 8.85 49.22 -8.13
CA ILE A 6 7.95 48.34 -7.36
C ILE A 6 7.36 47.25 -8.26
N CYS A 7 6.88 47.62 -9.45
CA CYS A 7 6.33 46.65 -10.42
C CYS A 7 7.37 45.61 -10.85
N MET A 8 8.62 46.04 -11.06
CA MET A 8 9.73 45.16 -11.44
C MET A 8 10.11 44.15 -10.33
N ILE A 9 10.02 44.55 -9.05
CA ILE A 9 10.27 43.67 -7.91
C ILE A 9 9.17 42.60 -7.78
N ILE A 10 7.91 42.98 -7.98
CA ILE A 10 6.77 42.05 -7.92
C ILE A 10 6.89 41.00 -9.03
N VAL A 11 7.26 41.41 -10.24
CA VAL A 11 7.50 40.49 -11.36
C VAL A 11 8.67 39.55 -11.08
N ALA A 12 9.77 40.04 -10.51
CA ALA A 12 10.92 39.21 -10.16
C ALA A 12 10.58 38.14 -9.10
N LEU A 13 9.78 38.51 -8.08
CA LEU A 13 9.30 37.58 -7.05
C LEU A 13 8.34 36.53 -7.61
N ALA A 14 7.45 36.91 -8.52
CA ALA A 14 6.55 35.98 -9.20
C ALA A 14 7.31 34.95 -10.05
N ILE A 15 8.38 35.39 -10.74
CA ILE A 15 9.24 34.50 -11.54
C ILE A 15 10.01 33.54 -10.62
N LEU A 16 10.56 34.02 -9.50
CA LEU A 16 11.24 33.15 -8.53
C LEU A 16 10.31 32.08 -7.94
N GLY A 17 9.09 32.46 -7.59
CA GLY A 17 8.07 31.53 -7.07
C GLY A 17 7.68 30.46 -8.09
N LEU A 18 7.60 30.83 -9.38
CA LEU A 18 7.28 29.89 -10.45
C LEU A 18 8.42 28.88 -10.67
N VAL A 19 9.68 29.32 -10.66
CA VAL A 19 10.84 28.43 -10.84
C VAL A 19 10.98 27.44 -9.69
N ALA A 20 10.67 27.85 -8.45
CA ALA A 20 10.66 26.96 -7.29
C ALA A 20 9.56 25.87 -7.35
N GLY A 21 8.43 26.17 -8.00
CA GLY A 21 7.33 25.20 -8.16
C GLY A 21 7.61 24.10 -9.18
N PHE A 22 8.48 24.34 -10.18
CA PHE A 22 8.81 23.37 -11.23
C PHE A 22 10.01 22.46 -10.90
N THR A 23 10.85 22.83 -9.93
CA THR A 23 12.02 22.02 -9.53
C THR A 23 11.72 21.06 -8.38
N ALA A 24 10.53 21.13 -7.77
CA ALA A 24 10.10 20.13 -6.82
C ALA A 24 9.92 18.78 -7.55
N PRO A 25 10.67 17.73 -7.18
CA PRO A 25 10.44 16.42 -7.77
C PRO A 25 9.01 16.02 -7.48
N ALA A 26 8.21 15.84 -8.53
CA ALA A 26 6.91 15.22 -8.39
C ALA A 26 7.13 13.81 -7.83
N GLN A 27 6.93 13.64 -6.52
CA GLN A 27 6.85 12.31 -5.92
C GLN A 27 5.57 11.67 -6.46
N ALA A 28 5.70 11.02 -7.62
CA ALA A 28 4.70 10.09 -8.10
C ALA A 28 4.57 9.01 -7.02
N LYS A 29 3.50 9.10 -6.23
CA LYS A 29 3.22 8.11 -5.20
C LYS A 29 2.98 6.79 -5.93
N SER A 30 3.98 5.91 -5.92
CA SER A 30 3.89 4.58 -6.52
C SER A 30 2.62 3.90 -6.00
N LYS A 31 1.87 3.25 -6.88
CA LYS A 31 0.70 2.47 -6.45
C LYS A 31 1.14 1.49 -5.35
N PRO A 32 0.33 1.31 -4.29
CA PRO A 32 0.64 0.32 -3.26
C PRO A 32 0.82 -1.06 -3.89
N ILE A 33 1.74 -1.84 -3.32
CA ILE A 33 1.82 -3.27 -3.59
C ILE A 33 0.63 -3.90 -2.87
N GLU A 34 -0.27 -4.53 -3.63
CA GLU A 34 -1.38 -5.31 -3.08
C GLU A 34 -0.95 -6.77 -2.96
N ILE A 35 -1.05 -7.33 -1.75
CA ILE A 35 -0.79 -8.74 -1.44
C ILE A 35 -2.13 -9.43 -1.17
N ILE A 36 -2.45 -10.48 -1.92
CA ILE A 36 -3.60 -11.35 -1.69
C ILE A 36 -3.21 -12.43 -0.68
N LEU A 37 -3.71 -12.31 0.54
CA LEU A 37 -3.53 -13.30 1.60
C LEU A 37 -4.80 -14.15 1.70
N SER A 38 -4.71 -15.43 1.38
CA SER A 38 -5.81 -16.40 1.57
C SER A 38 -5.52 -17.31 2.75
N THR A 39 -6.54 -17.57 3.55
CA THR A 39 -6.56 -18.71 4.47
C THR A 39 -7.91 -19.45 4.41
N TYR A 40 -7.86 -20.78 4.38
CA TYR A 40 -9.05 -21.61 4.51
C TYR A 40 -9.63 -21.60 5.93
N MET A 41 -8.87 -21.09 6.90
CA MET A 41 -9.25 -21.12 8.31
C MET A 41 -10.39 -20.15 8.62
N PRO A 42 -11.42 -20.57 9.36
CA PRO A 42 -12.50 -19.69 9.77
C PRO A 42 -12.03 -18.71 10.85
N THR A 43 -12.65 -17.53 10.91
CA THR A 43 -12.36 -16.53 11.96
C THR A 43 -12.66 -17.01 13.38
N SER A 44 -13.45 -18.08 13.53
CA SER A 44 -13.63 -18.76 14.81
C SER A 44 -12.33 -19.37 15.35
N TYR A 45 -11.34 -19.64 14.49
CA TYR A 45 -9.99 -20.09 14.89
C TYR A 45 -9.13 -18.88 15.24
N GLY A 46 -9.54 -18.13 16.25
CA GLY A 46 -8.92 -16.85 16.62
C GLY A 46 -7.42 -16.97 16.91
N TYR A 47 -6.95 -18.10 17.44
CA TYR A 47 -5.53 -18.31 17.71
C TYR A 47 -4.67 -18.39 16.44
N LEU A 48 -5.27 -18.70 15.28
CA LEU A 48 -4.59 -18.74 13.98
C LEU A 48 -4.88 -17.48 13.15
N VAL A 49 -6.14 -17.06 13.09
CA VAL A 49 -6.59 -15.99 12.18
C VAL A 49 -6.29 -14.59 12.74
N THR A 50 -6.38 -14.39 14.06
CA THR A 50 -6.11 -13.08 14.67
C THR A 50 -4.67 -12.62 14.48
N PRO A 51 -3.64 -13.47 14.66
CA PRO A 51 -2.26 -13.10 14.33
C PRO A 51 -2.08 -12.69 12.88
N LEU A 52 -2.74 -13.35 11.92
CA LEU A 52 -2.68 -12.97 10.50
C LEU A 52 -3.25 -11.57 10.28
N LYS A 53 -4.40 -11.26 10.88
CA LYS A 53 -5.00 -9.91 10.84
C LYS A 53 -4.07 -8.85 11.45
N HIS A 54 -3.47 -9.14 12.60
CA HIS A 54 -2.52 -8.20 13.21
C HIS A 54 -1.26 -8.02 12.36
N PHE A 55 -0.78 -9.07 11.71
CA PHE A 55 0.34 -9.01 10.78
C PHE A 55 0.02 -8.09 9.59
N THR A 56 -1.13 -8.25 8.94
CA THR A 56 -1.50 -7.39 7.80
C THR A 56 -1.60 -5.94 8.24
N GLU A 57 -2.28 -5.64 9.35
CA GLU A 57 -2.40 -4.29 9.92
C GLU A 57 -1.05 -3.66 10.25
N ALA A 58 -0.14 -4.43 10.86
CA ALA A 58 1.21 -3.99 11.19
C ALA A 58 2.00 -3.64 9.93
N VAL A 59 2.00 -4.52 8.92
CA VAL A 59 2.74 -4.25 7.66
C VAL A 59 2.17 -3.05 6.92
N GLU A 60 0.84 -2.89 6.86
CA GLU A 60 0.23 -1.71 6.25
C GLU A 60 0.65 -0.41 6.97
N LYS A 61 0.68 -0.44 8.31
CA LYS A 61 1.08 0.71 9.13
C LYS A 61 2.57 1.03 8.95
N GLU A 62 3.44 0.07 9.18
CA GLU A 62 4.91 0.26 9.16
C GLU A 62 5.43 0.56 7.75
N SER A 63 4.72 0.11 6.71
CA SER A 63 5.05 0.46 5.32
C SER A 63 4.59 1.87 4.93
N GLY A 64 3.84 2.58 5.78
CA GLY A 64 3.20 3.85 5.42
C GLY A 64 2.18 3.69 4.29
N GLY A 65 1.52 2.53 4.21
CA GLY A 65 0.57 2.16 3.17
C GLY A 65 1.18 1.83 1.80
N ARG A 66 2.51 1.66 1.71
CA ARG A 66 3.18 1.18 0.49
C ARG A 66 2.87 -0.29 0.19
N VAL A 67 2.54 -1.07 1.22
CA VAL A 67 2.04 -2.43 1.13
C VAL A 67 0.62 -2.45 1.67
N LYS A 68 -0.28 -3.14 0.97
CA LYS A 68 -1.69 -3.31 1.29
C LYS A 68 -2.09 -4.77 1.17
N PHE A 69 -3.00 -5.23 2.01
CA PHE A 69 -3.46 -6.62 2.00
C PHE A 69 -4.92 -6.72 1.58
N LYS A 70 -5.21 -7.70 0.73
CA LYS A 70 -6.55 -8.26 0.56
C LYS A 70 -6.59 -9.55 1.34
N PHE A 71 -7.14 -9.49 2.56
CA PHE A 71 -7.20 -10.64 3.46
C PHE A 71 -8.51 -11.40 3.28
N TYR A 72 -8.41 -12.62 2.74
CA TYR A 72 -9.51 -13.55 2.57
C TYR A 72 -9.36 -14.71 3.55
N HIS A 73 -10.44 -15.05 4.26
CA HIS A 73 -10.45 -16.09 5.27
C HIS A 73 -11.62 -17.05 5.05
N SER A 74 -11.81 -18.04 5.93
CA SER A 74 -12.93 -19.00 5.86
C SER A 74 -13.05 -19.72 4.51
N GLY A 75 -11.93 -19.83 3.77
CA GLY A 75 -11.89 -20.42 2.44
C GLY A 75 -12.80 -19.71 1.44
N GLN A 76 -12.82 -18.37 1.49
CA GLN A 76 -13.51 -17.52 0.52
C GLN A 76 -12.94 -17.66 -0.90
N LEU A 77 -11.62 -17.85 -1.03
CA LEU A 77 -10.96 -18.06 -2.32
C LEU A 77 -10.69 -19.55 -2.58
N TYR A 78 -10.05 -20.24 -1.64
CA TYR A 78 -9.61 -21.62 -1.78
C TYR A 78 -9.84 -22.42 -0.50
N LYS A 79 -10.06 -23.73 -0.63
CA LYS A 79 -10.10 -24.66 0.52
C LYS A 79 -8.69 -25.16 0.85
N GLY A 80 -8.52 -25.80 2.02
CA GLY A 80 -7.19 -26.13 2.53
C GLY A 80 -6.30 -26.98 1.60
N LYS A 81 -6.89 -27.87 0.79
CA LYS A 81 -6.13 -28.66 -0.21
C LYS A 81 -5.76 -27.88 -1.47
N GLU A 82 -6.40 -26.74 -1.73
CA GLU A 82 -6.27 -25.98 -2.97
C GLU A 82 -5.34 -24.77 -2.80
N GLU A 83 -5.14 -24.29 -1.57
CA GLU A 83 -4.51 -23.01 -1.29
C GLU A 83 -3.01 -22.98 -1.63
N PHE A 84 -2.28 -24.08 -1.41
CA PHE A 84 -0.88 -24.21 -1.86
C PHE A 84 -0.76 -24.17 -3.38
N ALA A 85 -1.59 -24.94 -4.09
CA ALA A 85 -1.57 -24.95 -5.55
C ALA A 85 -1.97 -23.58 -6.13
N ALA A 86 -2.84 -22.84 -5.43
CA ALA A 86 -3.16 -21.45 -5.79
C ALA A 86 -1.96 -20.51 -5.62
N LEU A 87 -1.19 -20.65 -4.54
CA LEU A 87 0.04 -19.90 -4.33
C LEU A 87 1.08 -20.21 -5.43
N GLU A 88 1.30 -21.49 -5.74
CA GLU A 88 2.26 -21.91 -6.77
C GLU A 88 1.94 -21.38 -8.17
N ARG A 89 0.64 -21.26 -8.51
CA ARG A 89 0.19 -20.66 -9.78
C ARG A 89 0.27 -19.14 -9.80
N GLY A 90 0.43 -18.50 -8.64
CA GLY A 90 0.38 -17.04 -8.49
C GLY A 90 -1.03 -16.46 -8.45
N ASP A 91 -2.06 -17.27 -8.15
CA ASP A 91 -3.43 -16.77 -7.97
C ASP A 91 -3.59 -15.97 -6.65
N ILE A 92 -2.75 -16.29 -5.66
CA ILE A 92 -2.60 -15.60 -4.38
C ILE A 92 -1.11 -15.36 -4.13
N ASP A 93 -0.79 -14.38 -3.28
CA ASP A 93 0.60 -14.02 -2.96
C ASP A 93 1.07 -14.63 -1.63
N MET A 94 0.14 -14.99 -0.75
CA MET A 94 0.44 -15.49 0.60
C MET A 94 -0.66 -16.43 1.11
N THR A 95 -0.25 -17.49 1.80
CA THR A 95 -1.13 -18.33 2.63
C THR A 95 -0.47 -18.62 3.97
N SER A 96 -1.28 -18.98 4.96
CA SER A 96 -0.84 -19.52 6.25
C SER A 96 -1.28 -20.99 6.34
N PRO A 97 -0.53 -21.91 5.72
CA PRO A 97 -0.86 -23.32 5.78
C PRO A 97 -0.63 -23.85 7.19
N LEU A 98 -1.52 -24.73 7.64
CA LEU A 98 -1.24 -25.62 8.78
C LEU A 98 -0.88 -26.98 8.18
N ASP A 99 0.40 -27.19 7.94
CA ASP A 99 0.90 -28.51 7.54
C ASP A 99 0.93 -29.37 8.81
N ILE A 100 0.01 -30.34 8.89
CA ILE A 100 -0.06 -31.34 9.97
C ILE A 100 0.52 -32.65 9.43
#